data_AF-A0A955C3V1-F1
#
_entry.id   AF-A0A955C3V1-F1
#
_cell.length_a   1.000
_cell.length_b   1.000
_cell.length_c   1.000
_cell.angle_alpha   90.00
_cell.angle_beta   90.00
_cell.angle_gamma   90.00
#
_symmetry.space_group_name_H-M   'P 1'
#
loop_
_entity.id
_entity.type
_entity.pdbx_description
1 polymer ?
#
loop_
_entity_poly.entity_id
_entity_poly.type
_entity_poly.pdbx_seq_one_letter_code
_entity_poly.pdbx_strand_id
1 'polypeptide(L)'
;MMRFGNYDSPVLLESLGSVLAHSYGYDGDAKLLAARAYLKASYEVEDEAAQTLYRGLAAEALMMQTPPGESDQISLAAVEADFRRELQEADRWYADLRQRELGWIAAGQNPETEFDKLYASDPELTGMDVADPLTPDERLVRGLIVLTLVVVAGVCVVVAGLIVLVRKLRKRRAV
;
A
#
# COMPACT_ATOMS: atom_id res chain seq x y z
N MET A 1 8.34 -6.81 17.04
CA MET A 1 8.08 -5.79 18.08
C MET A 1 6.65 -5.84 18.60
N MET A 2 5.63 -5.98 17.74
CA MET A 2 4.21 -5.98 18.16
C MET A 2 3.80 -7.07 19.16
N ARG A 3 4.34 -8.30 19.08
CA ARG A 3 3.98 -9.42 19.98
C ARG A 3 4.44 -9.24 21.43
N PHE A 4 5.54 -8.52 21.65
CA PHE A 4 6.23 -8.45 22.96
C PHE A 4 6.32 -7.02 23.53
N GLY A 5 5.79 -6.02 22.82
CA GLY A 5 5.74 -4.64 23.26
C GLY A 5 4.31 -4.19 23.56
N ASN A 6 4.15 -2.99 24.13
CA ASN A 6 2.86 -2.33 24.14
C ASN A 6 2.52 -1.93 22.69
N TYR A 7 1.68 -2.72 22.03
CA TYR A 7 1.33 -2.56 20.61
C TYR A 7 0.53 -1.28 20.34
N ASP A 8 -0.05 -0.67 21.37
CA ASP A 8 -0.74 0.62 21.31
C ASP A 8 0.20 1.81 21.61
N SER A 9 1.51 1.57 21.82
CA SER A 9 2.46 2.66 22.05
C SER A 9 2.57 3.56 20.81
N PRO A 10 2.26 4.87 20.90
CA PRO A 10 2.37 5.79 19.76
C PRO A 10 3.79 5.85 19.19
N VAL A 11 4.81 5.77 20.04
CA VAL A 11 6.22 5.77 19.62
C VAL A 11 6.57 4.52 18.82
N LEU A 12 6.04 3.36 19.22
CA LEU A 12 6.23 2.12 18.49
C LEU A 12 5.54 2.18 17.13
N LEU A 13 4.30 2.67 17.11
CA LEU A 13 3.49 2.79 15.91
C LEU A 13 4.07 3.80 14.92
N GLU A 14 4.61 4.92 15.40
CA GLU A 14 5.37 5.89 14.59
C GLU A 14 6.61 5.25 13.98
N SER A 15 7.40 4.53 14.79
CA SER A 15 8.59 3.85 14.31
C SER A 15 8.26 2.81 13.23
N LEU A 16 7.18 2.05 13.44
CA LEU A 16 6.67 1.08 12.48
C LEU A 16 6.21 1.77 11.19
N GLY A 17 5.41 2.82 11.30
CA GLY A 17 4.94 3.62 10.18
C GLY A 17 6.11 4.19 9.37
N SER A 18 7.15 4.69 10.03
CA SER A 18 8.34 5.24 9.38
C SER A 18 9.11 4.19 8.59
N VAL A 19 9.35 3.01 9.18
CA VAL A 19 10.03 1.90 8.48
C VAL A 19 9.24 1.44 7.25
N LEU A 20 7.92 1.33 7.37
CA LEU A 20 7.05 0.91 6.28
C LEU A 20 6.90 1.97 5.18
N ALA A 21 6.84 3.26 5.57
CA ALA A 21 6.76 4.37 4.65
C ALA A 21 8.02 4.51 3.77
N HIS A 22 9.19 4.14 4.28
CA HIS A 22 10.47 4.30 3.58
C HIS A 22 11.03 3.00 2.95
N SER A 23 10.23 1.94 2.85
CA SER A 23 10.63 0.77 2.05
C SER A 23 10.79 1.17 0.57
N TYR A 24 11.96 0.85 0.00
CA TYR A 24 12.31 1.15 -1.40
C TYR A 24 11.63 0.17 -2.35
N GLY A 25 10.82 0.69 -3.27
CA GLY A 25 10.14 -0.07 -4.32
C GLY A 25 8.64 0.25 -4.38
N TYR A 26 8.10 0.39 -5.60
CA TYR A 26 6.65 0.53 -5.84
C TYR A 26 5.91 -0.80 -5.69
N ASP A 27 6.63 -1.92 -5.54
CA ASP A 27 6.11 -3.30 -5.60
C ASP A 27 5.51 -3.82 -4.29
N GLY A 28 5.06 -2.98 -3.34
CA GLY A 28 4.43 -3.56 -2.16
C GLY A 28 3.73 -2.60 -1.22
N ASP A 29 2.44 -2.92 -1.00
CA ASP A 29 1.48 -2.72 0.10
C ASP A 29 1.91 -2.13 1.46
N ALA A 30 3.20 -1.92 1.71
CA ALA A 30 3.73 -1.38 2.95
C ALA A 30 3.21 0.04 3.25
N LYS A 31 2.82 0.85 2.23
CA LYS A 31 2.33 2.21 2.47
C LYS A 31 0.91 2.22 3.05
N LEU A 32 0.06 1.27 2.67
CA LEU A 32 -1.24 1.07 3.32
C LEU A 32 -1.05 0.67 4.79
N LEU A 33 -0.11 -0.24 5.06
CA LEU A 33 0.23 -0.62 6.44
C LEU A 33 0.85 0.54 7.24
N ALA A 34 1.68 1.37 6.60
CA ALA A 34 2.22 2.58 7.22
C ALA A 34 1.11 3.57 7.59
N ALA A 35 0.14 3.79 6.69
CA ALA A 35 -1.00 4.65 6.94
C ALA A 35 -1.84 4.14 8.12
N ARG A 36 -2.08 2.82 8.21
CA ARG A 36 -2.77 2.21 9.37
C ARG A 36 -1.99 2.38 10.67
N ALA A 37 -0.66 2.23 10.65
CA ALA A 37 0.19 2.43 11.82
C ALA A 37 0.11 3.89 12.34
N TYR A 38 0.19 4.88 11.44
CA TYR A 38 0.02 6.29 11.81
C TYR A 38 -1.41 6.62 12.26
N LEU A 39 -2.43 6.07 11.62
CA LEU A 39 -3.82 6.21 12.08
C LEU A 39 -3.98 5.66 13.50
N LYS A 40 -3.43 4.48 13.79
CA LYS A 40 -3.46 3.91 15.14
C LYS A 40 -2.72 4.79 16.12
N ALA A 41 -1.53 5.31 15.78
CA ALA A 41 -0.82 6.27 16.64
C ALA A 41 -1.67 7.50 16.96
N SER A 42 -2.45 8.00 15.98
CA SER A 42 -3.37 9.12 16.19
C SER A 42 -4.52 8.79 17.15
N TYR A 43 -4.92 7.52 17.29
CA TYR A 43 -5.97 7.12 18.23
C TYR A 43 -5.46 7.01 19.67
N GLU A 44 -4.15 6.78 19.84
CA GLU A 44 -3.51 6.48 21.12
C GLU A 44 -2.84 7.70 21.77
N VAL A 45 -2.97 8.90 21.18
CA VAL A 45 -2.47 10.17 21.73
C VAL A 45 -3.60 11.11 22.09
N GLU A 46 -3.48 11.81 23.22
CA GLU A 46 -4.47 12.79 23.69
C GLU A 46 -4.30 14.18 23.05
N ASP A 47 -3.08 14.53 22.62
CA ASP A 47 -2.76 15.84 22.06
C ASP A 47 -3.30 16.00 20.63
N GLU A 48 -4.23 16.94 20.42
CA GLU A 48 -4.89 17.17 19.13
C GLU A 48 -3.91 17.55 18.01
N ALA A 49 -2.82 18.25 18.34
CA ALA A 49 -1.79 18.61 17.38
C ALA A 49 -1.05 17.34 16.90
N ALA A 50 -0.65 16.45 17.81
CA ALA A 50 -0.07 15.16 17.50
C ALA A 50 -1.03 14.27 16.69
N GLN A 51 -2.31 14.22 17.05
CA GLN A 51 -3.32 13.49 16.25
C GLN A 51 -3.34 14.00 14.80
N THR A 52 -3.36 15.32 14.62
CA THR A 52 -3.37 15.94 13.29
C THR A 52 -2.10 15.62 12.51
N LEU A 53 -0.93 15.66 13.17
CA LEU A 53 0.36 15.32 12.55
C LEU A 53 0.39 13.87 12.08
N TYR A 54 -0.03 12.91 12.91
CA TYR A 54 -0.08 11.51 12.52
C TYR A 54 -1.04 11.25 11.36
N ARG A 55 -2.19 11.93 11.34
CA ARG A 55 -3.12 11.83 10.20
C ARG A 55 -2.53 12.42 8.91
N GLY A 56 -1.71 13.47 9.03
CA GLY A 56 -0.90 14.00 7.93
C GLY A 56 0.09 12.96 7.39
N LEU A 57 0.85 12.30 8.27
CA LEU A 57 1.78 11.23 7.90
C LEU A 57 1.07 10.03 7.25
N ALA A 58 -0.12 9.69 7.73
CA ALA A 58 -0.95 8.66 7.10
C ALA A 58 -1.35 9.04 5.66
N ALA A 59 -1.79 10.29 5.44
CA ALA A 59 -2.13 10.78 4.11
C ALA A 59 -0.92 10.80 3.18
N GLU A 60 0.25 11.22 3.67
CA GLU A 60 1.50 11.23 2.91
C GLU A 60 1.92 9.81 2.49
N ALA A 61 1.84 8.84 3.41
CA ALA A 61 2.10 7.45 3.08
C ALA A 61 1.19 6.95 1.93
N LEU A 62 -0.10 7.30 1.96
CA LEU A 62 -1.03 6.93 0.88
C LEU A 62 -0.72 7.61 -0.45
N MET A 63 -0.24 8.86 -0.45
CA MET A 63 0.18 9.52 -1.69
C MET A 63 1.33 8.79 -2.38
N MET A 64 2.23 8.19 -1.59
CA MET A 64 3.37 7.44 -2.10
C MET A 64 3.00 6.03 -2.60
N GLN A 65 1.74 5.61 -2.45
CA GLN A 65 1.23 4.33 -2.95
C GLN A 65 0.84 4.38 -4.43
N THR A 66 0.36 5.52 -4.93
CA THR A 66 -0.10 5.63 -6.33
C THR A 66 1.08 5.96 -7.26
N PRO A 67 1.31 5.19 -8.35
CA PRO A 67 2.36 5.49 -9.31
C PRO A 67 2.23 6.89 -9.93
N PRO A 68 3.35 7.57 -10.24
CA PRO A 68 3.32 8.87 -10.90
C PRO A 68 2.55 8.82 -12.22
N GLY A 69 1.49 9.64 -12.33
CA GLY A 69 0.65 9.73 -13.54
C GLY A 69 -0.68 8.99 -13.46
N GLU A 70 -0.92 8.23 -12.39
CA GLU A 70 -2.24 7.68 -12.06
C GLU A 70 -2.95 8.59 -11.05
N SER A 71 -4.27 8.74 -11.20
CA SER A 71 -5.10 9.61 -10.35
C SER A 71 -6.02 8.85 -9.40
N ASP A 72 -6.03 7.51 -9.49
CA ASP A 72 -6.88 6.68 -8.63
C ASP A 72 -6.16 6.47 -7.28
N GLN A 73 -6.39 7.42 -6.38
CA GLN A 73 -5.82 7.41 -5.05
C GLN A 73 -6.89 6.99 -4.04
N ILE A 74 -6.59 5.96 -3.25
CA ILE A 74 -7.46 5.60 -2.13
C ILE A 74 -7.45 6.75 -1.11
N SER A 75 -8.64 7.25 -0.78
CA SER A 75 -8.77 8.32 0.21
C SER A 75 -8.42 7.84 1.62
N LEU A 76 -7.83 8.73 2.44
CA LEU A 76 -7.56 8.43 3.86
C LEU A 76 -8.84 8.03 4.61
N ALA A 77 -9.98 8.66 4.29
CA ALA A 77 -11.26 8.35 4.91
C ALA A 77 -11.73 6.91 4.63
N ALA A 78 -11.50 6.40 3.41
CA ALA A 78 -11.83 5.03 3.06
C ALA A 78 -10.93 4.04 3.84
N VAL A 79 -9.60 4.28 3.84
CA VAL A 79 -8.65 3.46 4.61
C VAL A 79 -9.01 3.45 6.09
N GLU A 80 -9.34 4.61 6.65
CA GLU A 80 -9.70 4.73 8.06
C GLU A 80 -11.00 3.98 8.40
N ALA A 81 -12.02 4.06 7.53
CA ALA A 81 -13.26 3.34 7.73
C ALA A 81 -13.05 1.82 7.73
N ASP A 82 -12.25 1.30 6.80
CA ASP A 82 -11.87 -0.11 6.76
C ASP A 82 -11.03 -0.47 7.98
N PHE A 83 -10.06 0.37 8.36
CA PHE A 83 -9.22 0.13 9.53
C PHE A 83 -10.00 0.02 10.83
N ARG A 84 -10.98 0.90 11.03
CA ARG A 84 -11.83 0.84 12.22
C ARG A 84 -12.64 -0.46 12.27
N ARG A 85 -13.05 -1.00 11.12
CA ARG A 85 -13.72 -2.30 11.04
C ARG A 85 -12.77 -3.43 11.40
N GLU A 86 -11.58 -3.43 10.82
CA GLU A 86 -10.51 -4.40 11.12
C GLU A 86 -10.15 -4.41 12.62
N LEU A 87 -10.03 -3.23 13.25
CA LEU A 87 -9.78 -3.14 14.69
C LEU A 87 -10.91 -3.75 15.52
N GLN A 88 -12.17 -3.48 15.17
CA GLN A 88 -13.31 -4.08 15.87
C GLN A 88 -13.37 -5.61 15.70
N GLU A 89 -13.04 -6.11 14.51
CA GLU A 89 -12.95 -7.54 14.25
C GLU A 89 -11.81 -8.17 15.04
N ALA A 90 -10.64 -7.53 15.08
CA ALA A 90 -9.50 -7.95 15.88
C ALA A 90 -9.82 -7.97 17.37
N ASP A 91 -10.49 -6.95 17.91
CA ASP A 91 -10.89 -6.88 19.32
C ASP A 91 -11.80 -8.06 19.71
N ARG A 92 -12.80 -8.37 18.86
CA ARG A 92 -13.68 -9.53 19.08
C ARG A 92 -12.90 -10.83 19.03
N TRP A 93 -12.04 -10.99 18.03
CA TRP A 93 -11.22 -12.18 17.86
C TRP A 93 -10.28 -12.41 19.05
N TYR A 94 -9.62 -11.35 19.55
CA TYR A 94 -8.76 -11.41 20.73
C TYR A 94 -9.55 -11.70 22.00
N ALA A 95 -10.74 -11.14 22.16
CA ALA A 95 -11.60 -11.45 23.30
C ALA A 95 -11.98 -12.94 23.32
N ASP A 96 -12.35 -13.50 22.17
CA ASP A 96 -12.67 -14.92 22.02
C ASP A 96 -11.45 -15.81 22.27
N LEU A 97 -10.29 -15.44 21.73
CA LEU A 97 -9.02 -16.16 21.97
C LEU A 97 -8.69 -16.18 23.47
N ARG A 98 -8.78 -15.03 24.13
CA ARG A 98 -8.53 -14.91 25.58
C ARG A 98 -9.47 -15.79 26.40
N GLN A 99 -10.74 -15.90 26.03
CA GLN A 99 -11.68 -16.79 26.70
C GLN A 99 -11.29 -18.27 26.54
N ARG A 100 -10.82 -18.67 25.35
CA ARG A 100 -10.32 -20.03 25.10
C ARG A 100 -9.09 -20.33 25.95
N GLU A 101 -8.13 -19.40 25.98
CA GLU A 101 -6.91 -19.53 26.79
C GLU A 101 -7.22 -19.68 28.28
N LEU A 102 -8.14 -18.86 28.82
CA LEU A 102 -8.61 -19.00 30.21
C LEU A 102 -9.27 -20.36 30.46
N GLY A 103 -10.02 -20.89 29.49
CA GLY A 103 -10.61 -22.22 29.55
C GLY A 103 -9.56 -23.33 29.63
N TRP A 104 -8.51 -23.26 28.81
CA TRP A 104 -7.40 -24.21 28.84
C TRP A 104 -6.65 -24.17 30.18
N ILE A 105 -6.36 -22.96 30.70
CA ILE A 105 -5.73 -22.77 32.01
C ILE A 105 -6.59 -23.40 33.11
N ALA A 106 -7.89 -23.13 33.12
CA ALA A 106 -8.82 -23.68 34.11
C ALA A 106 -8.90 -25.22 34.06
N ALA A 107 -8.73 -25.81 32.88
CA ALA A 107 -8.68 -27.25 32.67
C ALA A 107 -7.30 -27.88 32.98
N GLY A 108 -6.30 -27.08 33.41
CA GLY A 108 -4.94 -27.54 33.67
C GLY A 108 -4.14 -27.90 32.41
N GLN A 109 -4.58 -27.43 31.25
CA GLN A 109 -3.91 -27.61 29.96
C GLN A 109 -2.85 -26.53 29.75
N ASN A 110 -1.90 -26.77 28.83
CA ASN A 110 -0.93 -25.76 28.41
C ASN A 110 -1.51 -24.93 27.25
N PRO A 111 -1.80 -23.63 27.43
CA PRO A 111 -2.41 -22.79 26.39
C PRO A 111 -1.59 -22.73 25.09
N GLU A 112 -0.26 -22.70 25.16
CA GLU A 112 0.59 -22.67 23.97
C GLU A 112 0.42 -23.96 23.15
N THR A 113 0.34 -25.12 23.83
CA THR A 113 0.13 -26.41 23.17
C THR A 113 -1.25 -26.51 22.53
N GLU A 114 -2.30 -26.02 23.20
CA GLU A 114 -3.66 -26.03 22.65
C GLU A 114 -3.84 -25.01 21.52
N PHE A 115 -3.18 -23.85 21.62
CA PHE A 115 -3.10 -22.86 20.55
C PHE A 115 -2.45 -23.47 19.30
N ASP A 116 -1.27 -24.09 19.45
CA ASP A 116 -0.57 -24.74 18.35
C ASP A 116 -1.44 -25.81 17.71
N LYS A 117 -2.14 -26.66 18.47
CA LYS A 117 -3.06 -27.66 17.88
C LYS A 117 -4.16 -27.02 17.03
N LEU A 118 -4.69 -25.88 17.47
CA LEU A 118 -5.80 -25.21 16.81
C LEU A 118 -5.37 -24.49 15.52
N TYR A 119 -4.12 -24.02 15.45
CA TYR A 119 -3.62 -23.16 14.37
C TYR A 119 -2.38 -23.68 13.63
N ALA A 120 -1.89 -24.89 13.93
CA ALA A 120 -0.76 -25.50 13.23
C ALA A 120 -1.11 -26.05 11.85
N SER A 121 -2.40 -26.13 11.51
CA SER A 121 -2.82 -26.47 10.16
C SER A 121 -2.79 -25.21 9.30
N ASP A 122 -2.15 -25.28 8.14
CA ASP A 122 -2.21 -24.20 7.15
C ASP A 122 -3.69 -23.88 6.86
N PRO A 123 -4.08 -22.60 6.85
CA PRO A 123 -5.45 -22.24 6.48
C PRO A 123 -5.70 -22.70 5.05
N GLU A 124 -6.80 -23.41 4.81
CA GLU A 124 -7.26 -23.68 3.45
C GLU A 124 -7.71 -22.36 2.83
N LEU A 125 -6.82 -21.74 2.04
CA LEU A 125 -7.06 -20.51 1.31
C LEU A 125 -8.04 -20.78 0.16
N THR A 126 -9.34 -20.75 0.46
CA THR A 126 -10.39 -20.72 -0.55
C THR A 126 -10.69 -19.27 -0.91
N GLY A 127 -10.51 -18.90 -2.19
CA GLY A 127 -10.88 -17.57 -2.71
C GLY A 127 -9.76 -16.56 -2.91
N MET A 128 -8.48 -16.95 -2.84
CA MET A 128 -7.36 -16.13 -3.32
C MET A 128 -7.10 -16.32 -4.82
N ASP A 129 -8.16 -16.31 -5.63
CA ASP A 129 -8.04 -16.05 -7.08
C ASP A 129 -7.84 -14.53 -7.26
N VAL A 130 -6.71 -14.00 -6.76
CA VAL A 130 -6.24 -12.68 -7.20
C VAL A 130 -5.67 -12.90 -8.59
N ALA A 131 -6.57 -12.95 -9.59
CA ALA A 131 -6.17 -12.87 -10.98
C ALA A 131 -5.45 -11.52 -11.14
N ASP A 132 -4.16 -11.58 -11.43
CA ASP A 132 -3.40 -10.44 -11.94
C ASP A 132 -4.25 -9.76 -13.02
N PRO A 133 -4.59 -8.46 -12.89
CA PRO A 133 -5.56 -7.81 -13.79
C PRO A 133 -5.11 -7.78 -15.24
N LEU A 134 -3.85 -8.12 -15.51
CA LEU A 134 -3.31 -8.30 -16.85
C LEU A 134 -2.56 -9.63 -16.94
N THR A 135 -3.00 -10.47 -17.87
CA THR A 135 -2.26 -11.65 -18.28
C THR A 135 -0.89 -11.26 -18.88
N PRO A 136 0.11 -12.15 -18.85
CA PRO A 136 1.44 -11.87 -19.43
C PRO A 136 1.37 -11.38 -20.89
N ASP A 137 0.39 -11.87 -21.65
CA ASP A 137 0.16 -11.49 -23.05
C ASP A 137 -0.36 -10.05 -23.19
N GLU A 138 -1.27 -9.62 -22.30
CA GLU A 138 -1.78 -8.25 -22.29
C GLU A 138 -0.71 -7.23 -21.90
N ARG A 139 0.23 -7.61 -21.04
CA ARG A 139 1.41 -6.77 -20.70
C ARG A 139 2.32 -6.57 -21.91
N LEU A 140 2.57 -7.63 -22.67
CA LEU A 140 3.37 -7.57 -23.90
C LEU A 140 2.70 -6.68 -24.96
N VAL A 141 1.40 -6.83 -25.17
CA VAL A 141 0.63 -6.01 -26.13
C VAL A 141 0.65 -4.54 -25.72
N ARG A 142 0.42 -4.23 -24.44
CA ARG A 142 0.46 -2.86 -23.93
C ARG A 142 1.86 -2.24 -24.08
N GLY A 143 2.91 -3.01 -23.79
CA GLY A 143 4.31 -2.58 -24.02
C GLY A 143 4.60 -2.26 -25.48
N LEU A 144 4.13 -3.11 -26.41
CA LEU A 144 4.29 -2.86 -27.85
C LEU A 144 3.53 -1.63 -28.33
N ILE A 145 2.31 -1.39 -27.84
CA ILE A 145 1.54 -0.18 -28.18
C ILE A 145 2.28 1.08 -27.73
N VAL A 146 2.77 1.12 -26.50
CA VAL A 146 3.53 2.26 -25.97
C VAL A 146 4.80 2.50 -26.78
N LEU A 147 5.56 1.44 -27.07
CA LEU A 147 6.76 1.53 -27.91
C LEU A 147 6.45 2.10 -29.30
N THR A 148 5.35 1.65 -29.91
CA THR A 148 4.93 2.11 -31.24
C THR A 148 4.58 3.59 -31.24
N LEU A 149 3.84 4.07 -30.23
CA LEU A 149 3.49 5.48 -30.07
C LEU A 149 4.73 6.38 -29.92
N VAL A 150 5.73 5.93 -29.15
CA VAL A 150 6.99 6.66 -28.96
C VAL A 150 7.76 6.76 -30.28
N VAL A 151 7.84 5.67 -31.05
CA VAL A 151 8.51 5.66 -32.36
C VAL A 151 7.81 6.60 -33.34
N VAL A 152 6.47 6.53 -33.43
CA VAL A 152 5.68 7.40 -34.32
C VAL A 152 5.86 8.88 -33.96
N ALA A 153 5.82 9.23 -32.68
CA ALA A 153 6.05 10.59 -32.23
C ALA A 153 7.45 11.09 -32.61
N GLY A 154 8.48 10.25 -32.44
CA GLY A 154 9.85 10.57 -32.85
C GLY A 154 9.99 10.83 -34.36
N VAL A 155 9.37 9.99 -35.19
CA VAL A 155 9.36 10.18 -36.66
C VAL A 155 8.68 11.50 -37.04
N CYS A 156 7.53 11.83 -36.42
CA CYS A 156 6.84 13.10 -36.66
C CYS A 156 7.71 14.32 -36.35
N VAL A 157 8.48 14.29 -35.27
CA VAL A 157 9.42 15.37 -34.89
C VAL A 157 10.54 15.51 -35.93
N VAL A 158 11.12 14.41 -36.39
CA VAL A 158 12.17 14.43 -37.43
C VAL A 158 11.63 15.00 -38.75
N VAL A 159 10.45 14.57 -39.18
CA VAL A 159 9.81 15.07 -40.41
C VAL A 159 9.50 16.57 -40.29
N ALA A 160 8.94 17.02 -39.17
CA ALA A 160 8.69 18.43 -38.92
C ALA A 160 9.99 19.26 -38.96
N GLY A 161 11.07 18.75 -38.35
CA GLY A 161 12.39 19.37 -38.38
C GLY A 161 12.95 19.50 -39.81
N LEU A 162 12.83 18.45 -40.62
CA LEU A 162 13.23 18.47 -42.03
C LEU A 162 12.42 19.48 -42.86
N ILE A 163 11.10 19.56 -42.65
CA ILE A 163 10.24 20.53 -43.34
C ILE A 163 10.66 21.96 -43.01
N VAL A 164 10.92 22.26 -41.73
CA VAL A 164 11.40 23.58 -41.29
C VAL A 164 12.76 23.91 -41.90
N LEU A 165 13.69 22.94 -41.93
CA LEU A 165 15.02 23.12 -42.51
C LEU A 165 14.96 23.42 -44.01
N VAL A 166 14.17 22.66 -44.77
CA VAL A 166 13.96 22.88 -46.21
C VAL A 166 13.35 24.25 -46.48
N ARG A 167 12.36 24.67 -45.70
CA ARG A 167 11.76 26.01 -45.80
C ARG A 167 12.79 27.11 -45.55
N LYS A 168 13.66 26.95 -44.55
CA LYS A 168 14.71 27.93 -44.20
C LYS A 168 15.77 28.03 -45.30
N LEU A 169 16.17 26.90 -45.89
CA LEU A 169 17.13 26.86 -47.00
C LEU A 169 16.57 27.46 -48.30
N ARG A 170 15.29 27.22 -48.62
CA ARG A 170 14.62 27.87 -49.76
C ARG A 170 14.55 29.39 -49.60
N LYS A 171 14.21 29.88 -48.40
CA LYS A 171 14.13 31.33 -48.12
C LYS A 171 15.48 32.03 -48.23
N ARG A 172 16.59 31.36 -47.90
CA ARG A 172 17.96 31.89 -48.03
C ARG A 172 18.51 31.92 -49.46
N ARG A 173 17.96 31.13 -50.39
CA ARG A 173 18.35 31.15 -51.81
C ARG A 173 17.58 32.18 -52.66
N ALA A 174 16.53 32.77 -52.10
CA ALA A 174 15.67 33.75 -52.76
C ALA A 174 15.99 35.21 -52.39
N VAL A 175 17.11 35.43 -51.67
CA VAL A 175 17.70 36.73 -51.31
C VAL A 175 19.12 36.72 -51.86
#